data_AF-A0A531KJE7-F1
#
_entry.id   AF-A0A531KJE7-F1
#
_cell.length_a   1.000
_cell.length_b   1.000
_cell.length_c   1.000
_cell.angle_alpha   90.00
_cell.angle_beta   90.00
_cell.angle_gamma   90.00
#
_symmetry.space_group_name_H-M   'P 1'
#
loop_
_entity.id
_entity.type
_entity.pdbx_description
1 polymer ?
#
loop_
_entity_poly.entity_id
_entity_poly.type
_entity_poly.pdbx_seq_one_letter_code
_entity_poly.pdbx_strand_id
1 'polypeptide(L)' 'MGAFEDAAAEPQTAELMQRFNDVFQNHDPSALPGLVAEDCVIENTVPAPDGARHA' A
#
# COMPACT_ATOMS: atom_id res chain seq x y z
N MET A 1 16.94 -22.84 15.51
CA MET A 1 16.83 -21.93 14.36
C MET A 1 15.35 -21.64 14.22
N GLY A 2 14.90 -20.57 14.88
CA GLY A 2 13.48 -20.26 15.01
C GLY A 2 12.85 -20.13 13.63
N ALA A 3 11.73 -20.80 13.46
CA ALA A 3 10.98 -20.71 12.24
C ALA A 3 10.47 -19.27 12.09
N PHE A 4 10.69 -18.70 10.92
CA PHE A 4 9.85 -17.62 10.42
C PHE A 4 8.49 -18.27 10.12
N GLU A 5 7.76 -18.62 11.17
CA GLU A 5 6.43 -19.18 11.09
C GLU A 5 5.53 -18.09 10.48
N ASP A 6 5.12 -18.36 9.25
CA ASP A 6 3.93 -17.85 8.56
C ASP A 6 3.91 -16.43 7.95
N ALA A 7 5.04 -15.87 7.52
CA ALA A 7 4.99 -14.73 6.58
C ALA A 7 4.74 -15.18 5.12
N ALA A 8 4.02 -16.29 4.91
CA ALA A 8 3.33 -16.43 3.63
C ALA A 8 2.40 -15.23 3.57
N ALA A 9 2.61 -14.31 2.62
CA ALA A 9 1.64 -13.25 2.39
C ALA A 9 0.27 -13.93 2.37
N GLU A 10 -0.58 -13.65 3.37
CA GLU A 10 -1.94 -14.15 3.32
C GLU A 10 -2.45 -13.77 1.93
N PRO A 11 -3.09 -14.68 1.17
CA PRO A 11 -3.48 -14.42 -0.22
C PRO A 11 -4.15 -13.05 -0.39
N GLN A 12 -4.82 -12.60 0.67
CA GLN A 12 -5.37 -11.26 0.85
C GLN A 12 -4.36 -10.10 0.65
N THR A 13 -3.16 -10.11 1.23
CA THR A 13 -2.19 -9.00 1.09
C THR A 13 -1.63 -8.91 -0.32
N ALA A 14 -1.26 -10.04 -0.91
CA ALA A 14 -0.70 -10.06 -2.27
C ALA A 14 -1.74 -9.61 -3.31
N GLU A 15 -2.99 -10.07 -3.18
CA GLU A 15 -4.11 -9.64 -4.01
C GLU A 15 -4.43 -8.15 -3.82
N LEU A 16 -4.35 -7.63 -2.59
CA LEU A 16 -4.53 -6.21 -2.30
C LEU A 16 -3.46 -5.36 -2.98
N MET A 17 -2.19 -5.76 -2.88
CA MET A 17 -1.08 -5.06 -3.53
C MET A 17 -1.20 -5.07 -5.05
N GLN A 18 -1.68 -6.16 -5.65
CA GLN A 18 -1.91 -6.21 -7.09
C GLN A 18 -2.94 -5.16 -7.52
N ARG A 19 -4.09 -5.09 -6.85
CA ARG A 19 -5.15 -4.11 -7.15
C ARG A 19 -4.69 -2.68 -6.93
N PHE A 20 -3.91 -2.44 -5.88
CA PHE A 20 -3.31 -1.12 -5.61
C PHE A 20 -2.36 -0.71 -6.73
N ASN A 21 -1.52 -1.62 -7.22
CA ASN A 21 -0.59 -1.32 -8.31
C ASN A 21 -1.32 -1.09 -9.65
N ASP A 22 -2.42 -1.81 -9.91
CA ASP A 22 -3.20 -1.66 -11.13
C ASP A 22 -3.74 -0.23 -11.33
N VAL A 23 -4.01 0.50 -10.24
CA VAL A 23 -4.37 1.93 -10.29
C VAL A 23 -3.32 2.75 -11.03
N PHE A 24 -2.05 2.55 -10.70
CA PHE A 24 -0.95 3.31 -11.29
C PHE A 24 -0.63 2.83 -12.69
N GLN A 25 -0.64 1.51 -12.93
CA GLN A 25 -0.36 0.93 -14.25
C GLN A 25 -1.40 1.36 -15.29
N ASN A 26 -2.68 1.38 -14.90
CA ASN A 26 -3.79 1.75 -15.77
C ASN A 26 -4.11 3.25 -15.75
N HIS A 27 -3.44 4.03 -14.89
CA HIS A 27 -3.72 5.45 -14.66
C HIS A 27 -5.19 5.71 -14.29
N ASP A 28 -5.82 4.79 -13.56
CA ASP A 28 -7.21 4.88 -13.10
C ASP A 28 -7.28 4.84 -11.57
N PRO A 29 -7.51 5.99 -10.90
CA PRO A 29 -7.58 6.08 -9.44
C PRO A 29 -8.90 5.58 -8.85
N SER A 30 -9.86 5.11 -9.66
CA SER A 30 -11.22 4.77 -9.21
C SER A 30 -11.27 3.73 -8.08
N ALA A 31 -10.29 2.82 -8.02
CA ALA A 31 -10.23 1.77 -7.01
C ALA A 31 -9.61 2.22 -5.66
N LEU A 32 -8.90 3.35 -5.61
CA LEU A 32 -8.19 3.79 -4.39
C LEU A 32 -9.09 3.99 -3.16
N PRO A 33 -10.30 4.60 -3.26
CA PRO A 33 -11.15 4.82 -2.09
C PRO A 33 -11.57 3.56 -1.34
N GLY A 34 -11.54 2.39 -2.00
CA GLY A 34 -11.84 1.09 -1.37
C GLY A 34 -10.61 0.32 -0.89
N LEU A 35 -9.40 0.80 -1.20
CA LEU A 35 -8.12 0.17 -0.87
C LEU A 35 -7.36 0.91 0.24
N VAL A 36 -7.67 2.20 0.43
CA VAL A 36 -7.04 3.08 1.41
C VAL A 36 -8.01 3.33 2.56
N ALA A 37 -7.61 2.95 3.77
CA ALA A 37 -8.41 3.20 4.96
C ALA A 37 -8.54 4.70 5.27
N GLU A 38 -9.60 5.09 5.98
CA GLU A 38 -9.83 6.49 6.38
C GLU A 38 -8.71 7.05 7.28
N ASP A 39 -8.01 6.19 8.02
CA ASP A 39 -6.88 6.52 8.88
C ASP A 39 -5.52 6.17 8.25
N CYS A 40 -5.49 5.89 6.95
CA CYS A 40 -4.25 5.57 6.25
C CYS A 40 -3.34 6.79 6.16
N VAL A 41 -2.04 6.58 6.40
CA VAL A 41 -1.04 7.63 6.33
C VAL A 41 -0.10 7.35 5.16
N ILE A 42 0.05 8.34 4.27
CA ILE A 42 1.04 8.30 3.17
C ILE A 42 2.15 9.30 3.49
N GLU A 43 3.38 8.80 3.61
CA GLU A 43 4.59 9.61 3.72
C GLU A 43 5.29 9.63 2.36
N ASN A 44 5.14 10.74 1.64
CA ASN A 44 5.79 10.93 0.36
C ASN A 44 7.30 11.01 0.53
N THR A 45 8.04 10.54 -0.48
CA THR A 45 9.51 10.53 -0.47
C THR A 45 10.14 11.92 -0.54
N VAL A 46 9.35 12.96 -0.82
CA VAL A 46 9.79 14.37 -0.94
C VAL A 46 8.81 15.32 -0.24
N PRO A 47 9.28 16.51 0.19
CA PRO A 47 10.68 16.97 0.19
C PRO A 47 11.50 16.36 1.33
N ALA A 48 12.80 16.23 1.14
CA ALA A 48 13.71 15.91 2.25
C ALA A 48 13.67 17.01 3.33
N PRO A 49 13.96 16.70 4.62
CA PRO A 49 14.40 15.40 5.14
C PRO A 49 13.26 14.42 5.49
N ASP A 50 12.07 14.91 5.80
CA ASP A 50 11.00 14.09 6.42
C ASP A 50 9.81 13.82 5.50
N GLY A 51 9.88 14.19 4.23
CA GLY A 51 8.81 13.97 3.27
C GLY A 51 7.59 14.87 3.49
N ALA A 52 6.52 14.59 2.75
CA ALA A 52 5.20 15.18 2.98
C ALA A 52 4.24 14.10 3.46
N ARG A 53 3.61 14.32 4.61
CA ARG A 53 2.67 13.39 5.24
C ARG A 53 1.23 13.74 4.89
N HIS A 54 0.46 12.74 4.47
CA HIS A 54 -0.96 12.82 4.13
C HIS A 54 -1.75 11.82 4.97
N ALA A 55 -2.92 12.26 5.44
CA ALA A 55 -3.93 11.47 6.12
C ALA A 55 -5.28 11.73 5.42
#